data_AF-A0A9E2BDX4-F1
#
_entry.id   AF-A0A9E2BDX4-F1
#
_cell.length_a   1.000
_cell.length_b   1.000
_cell.length_c   1.000
_cell.angle_alpha   90.00
_cell.angle_beta   90.00
_cell.angle_gamma   90.00
#
_symmetry.space_group_name_H-M   'P 1'
#
loop_
_entity.id
_entity.type
_entity.pdbx_description
1 polymer ?
#
loop_
_entity_poly.entity_id
_entity_poly.type
_entity_poly.pdbx_seq_one_letter_code
_entity_poly.pdbx_strand_id
1 'polypeptide(L)'
;MPYEYYAKREDPTFSGFEAEPVSGALGAFIHGLDITQPIEESTQQELRDALVHYMVLFFRDQPLKTEEHVRFAETFGEVQMGGTIPRLEEQPEIKKQEYTKQSQVTGDVNMHADDTFVEIPSRCSILHGVKMPKAGGDTLWVNCEAAYDALSEPMKEFLEPLRAEHNLSAKFGNIAPGVEDPHMKVKIFEHYPPVDHPVIRTHPVSGRKCIFVNEMVTNRIIGLEPDESEVVLNFLINHLKQPIFSCRLHWEDNTVVVWDNRATQHQVLGDFQPSYRLNQR
;
A
#
# COMPACT_ATOMS: atom_id res chain seq x y z
N MET A 1 -19.47 -13.87 -6.81
CA MET A 1 -19.37 -14.09 -5.35
C MET A 1 -17.90 -14.24 -4.99
N PRO A 2 -17.41 -13.65 -3.87
CA PRO A 2 -15.98 -13.64 -3.54
C PRO A 2 -15.32 -15.03 -3.47
N TYR A 3 -16.10 -16.09 -3.20
CA TYR A 3 -15.62 -17.47 -3.16
C TYR A 3 -15.00 -17.99 -4.47
N GLU A 4 -15.40 -17.47 -5.64
CA GLU A 4 -14.82 -17.91 -6.90
C GLU A 4 -13.37 -17.48 -7.08
N TYR A 5 -12.98 -16.33 -6.53
CA TYR A 5 -11.58 -15.89 -6.49
C TYR A 5 -10.74 -16.92 -5.74
N TYR A 6 -11.18 -17.30 -4.54
CA TYR A 6 -10.44 -18.20 -3.65
C TYR A 6 -10.42 -19.64 -4.17
N ALA A 7 -11.52 -20.11 -4.76
CA ALA A 7 -11.63 -21.49 -5.24
C ALA A 7 -10.74 -21.79 -6.45
N LYS A 8 -10.32 -20.77 -7.20
CA LYS A 8 -9.51 -20.89 -8.42
C LYS A 8 -8.04 -20.50 -8.20
N ARG A 9 -7.67 -20.05 -7.00
CA ARG A 9 -6.31 -19.62 -6.70
C ARG A 9 -5.44 -20.85 -6.44
N GLU A 10 -4.45 -21.05 -7.32
CA GLU A 10 -3.38 -22.03 -7.12
C GLU A 10 -2.11 -21.28 -6.72
N ASP A 11 -1.49 -21.70 -5.63
CA ASP A 11 -0.27 -21.04 -5.14
C ASP A 11 0.96 -21.57 -5.91
N PRO A 12 1.79 -20.68 -6.47
CA PRO A 12 2.98 -21.04 -7.22
C PRO A 12 4.07 -21.63 -6.32
N THR A 13 4.93 -22.46 -6.92
CA THR A 13 6.15 -22.95 -6.27
C THR A 13 7.35 -22.15 -6.74
N PHE A 14 8.24 -21.80 -5.81
CA PHE A 14 9.48 -21.08 -6.08
C PHE A 14 10.68 -21.96 -5.74
N SER A 15 11.80 -21.74 -6.43
CA SER A 15 13.03 -22.50 -6.22
C SER A 15 13.97 -21.85 -5.21
N GLY A 16 13.94 -20.52 -5.09
CA GLY A 16 14.83 -19.75 -4.22
C GLY A 16 14.30 -19.53 -2.80
N PHE A 17 13.01 -19.78 -2.55
CA PHE A 17 12.38 -19.60 -1.24
C PHE A 17 11.08 -20.41 -1.11
N GLU A 18 10.55 -20.49 0.11
CA GLU A 18 9.21 -21.00 0.38
C GLU A 18 8.27 -19.83 0.68
N ALA A 19 7.05 -19.86 0.13
CA ALA A 19 6.03 -18.86 0.38
C ALA A 19 4.87 -19.49 1.17
N GLU A 20 4.65 -19.02 2.40
CA GLU A 20 3.56 -19.44 3.26
C GLU A 20 2.42 -18.41 3.21
N PRO A 21 1.25 -18.73 2.60
CA PRO A 21 0.15 -17.79 2.50
C PRO A 21 -0.39 -17.37 3.87
N VAL A 22 -0.58 -16.07 4.09
CA VAL A 22 -1.15 -15.52 5.34
C VAL A 22 -2.68 -15.59 5.35
N SER A 23 -3.30 -15.36 4.19
CA SER A 23 -4.74 -15.51 4.02
C SER A 23 -5.07 -15.99 2.61
N GLY A 24 -6.32 -16.45 2.42
CA GLY A 24 -6.82 -16.80 1.09
C GLY A 24 -6.88 -15.60 0.13
N ALA A 25 -6.90 -14.37 0.65
CA ALA A 25 -6.98 -13.16 -0.16
C ALA A 25 -5.63 -12.65 -0.62
N LEU A 26 -4.67 -12.49 0.27
CA LEU A 26 -3.36 -11.91 -0.04
C LEU A 26 -2.39 -12.14 1.11
N GLY A 27 -1.11 -11.84 0.87
CA GLY A 27 -0.05 -11.95 1.85
C GLY A 27 0.63 -13.32 1.83
N ALA A 28 1.95 -13.33 1.89
CA ALA A 28 2.75 -14.52 2.19
C ALA A 28 3.97 -14.18 3.04
N PHE A 29 4.28 -15.05 4.00
CA PHE A 29 5.60 -15.07 4.65
C PHE A 29 6.58 -15.79 3.73
N ILE A 30 7.73 -15.15 3.48
CA ILE A 30 8.80 -15.71 2.67
C ILE A 30 9.88 -16.27 3.59
N HIS A 31 10.17 -17.56 3.41
CA HIS A 31 11.11 -18.33 4.21
C HIS A 31 12.30 -18.79 3.37
N GLY A 32 13.45 -18.99 4.03
CA GLY A 32 14.66 -19.52 3.38
C GLY A 32 15.45 -18.52 2.53
N LEU A 33 15.10 -17.23 2.58
CA LEU A 33 15.80 -16.16 1.87
C LEU A 33 16.35 -15.10 2.84
N ASP A 34 17.65 -14.82 2.72
CA ASP A 34 18.33 -13.72 3.43
C ASP A 34 18.47 -12.51 2.49
N ILE A 35 17.67 -11.48 2.72
CA ILE A 35 17.66 -10.27 1.88
C ILE A 35 18.74 -9.26 2.29
N THR A 36 19.49 -9.53 3.37
CA THR A 36 20.69 -8.76 3.73
C THR A 36 21.86 -9.00 2.77
N GLN A 37 21.79 -10.05 1.96
CA GLN A 37 22.78 -10.40 0.94
C GLN A 37 22.29 -10.05 -0.48
N PRO A 38 23.20 -9.99 -1.48
CA PRO A 38 22.81 -9.97 -2.88
C PRO A 38 22.00 -11.23 -3.25
N ILE A 39 20.93 -11.03 -4.03
CA ILE A 39 20.03 -12.09 -4.47
C ILE A 39 20.29 -12.38 -5.95
N GLU A 40 20.34 -13.64 -6.35
CA GLU A 40 20.50 -14.02 -7.75
C GLU A 40 19.30 -13.59 -8.60
N GLU A 41 19.53 -13.25 -9.87
CA GLU A 41 18.50 -12.69 -10.76
C GLU A 41 17.28 -13.60 -10.92
N SER A 42 17.47 -14.93 -10.92
CA SER A 42 16.36 -15.90 -10.95
C SER A 42 15.45 -15.76 -9.73
N THR A 43 16.02 -15.65 -8.54
CA THR A 43 15.27 -15.48 -7.29
C THR A 43 14.65 -14.08 -7.20
N GLN A 44 15.31 -13.06 -7.74
CA GLN A 44 14.72 -11.72 -7.89
C GLN A 44 13.47 -11.75 -8.79
N GLN A 45 13.50 -12.52 -9.88
CA GLN A 45 12.32 -12.71 -10.73
C GLN A 45 11.21 -13.46 -9.98
N GLU A 46 11.54 -14.52 -9.24
CA GLU A 46 10.58 -15.24 -8.41
C GLU A 46 9.92 -14.33 -7.36
N LEU A 47 10.68 -13.40 -6.75
CA LEU A 47 10.12 -12.39 -5.83
C LEU A 47 9.15 -11.43 -6.51
N ARG A 48 9.44 -11.01 -7.75
CA ARG A 48 8.52 -10.17 -8.53
C ARG A 48 7.23 -10.93 -8.85
N ASP A 49 7.34 -12.19 -9.24
CA ASP A 49 6.19 -13.05 -9.53
C ASP A 49 5.37 -13.33 -8.27
N ALA A 50 6.03 -13.61 -7.14
CA ALA A 50 5.40 -13.74 -5.83
C ALA A 50 4.68 -12.46 -5.41
N LEU A 51 5.28 -11.28 -5.63
CA LEU A 51 4.63 -10.01 -5.30
C LEU A 51 3.36 -9.81 -6.14
N VAL A 52 3.36 -10.19 -7.42
CA VAL A 52 2.16 -10.09 -8.26
C VAL A 52 1.07 -11.06 -7.79
N HIS A 53 1.43 -12.27 -7.34
CA HIS A 53 0.46 -13.27 -6.89
C HIS A 53 -0.08 -13.02 -5.49
N TYR A 54 0.81 -12.79 -4.51
CA TYR A 54 0.45 -12.62 -3.11
C TYR A 54 0.17 -11.17 -2.74
N MET A 55 0.54 -10.20 -3.59
CA MET A 55 0.39 -8.74 -3.42
C MET A 55 1.17 -8.12 -2.27
N VAL A 56 1.46 -8.89 -1.20
CA VAL A 56 2.24 -8.47 -0.05
C VAL A 56 3.13 -9.62 0.38
N LEU A 57 4.41 -9.36 0.56
CA LEU A 57 5.43 -10.31 0.99
C LEU A 57 6.01 -9.87 2.33
N PHE A 58 6.12 -10.80 3.27
CA PHE A 58 6.63 -10.57 4.62
C PHE A 58 7.90 -11.38 4.84
N PHE A 59 8.97 -10.74 5.31
CA PHE A 59 10.25 -11.37 5.64
C PHE A 59 10.54 -11.13 7.11
N ARG A 60 10.63 -12.19 7.91
CA ARG A 60 11.03 -12.09 9.33
C ARG A 60 12.54 -12.08 9.46
N ASP A 61 13.02 -11.50 10.56
CA ASP A 61 14.42 -11.54 10.98
C ASP A 61 15.43 -11.04 9.93
N GLN A 62 15.13 -9.91 9.28
CA GLN A 62 15.98 -9.28 8.26
C GLN A 62 16.58 -7.96 8.80
N PRO A 63 17.73 -8.00 9.52
CA PRO A 63 18.36 -6.82 10.09
C PRO A 63 19.11 -6.00 9.03
N LEU A 64 18.38 -5.49 8.04
CA LEU A 64 18.93 -4.72 6.92
C LEU A 64 19.66 -3.46 7.40
N LYS A 65 20.83 -3.21 6.83
CA LYS A 65 21.41 -1.88 6.76
C LYS A 65 20.74 -1.06 5.66
N THR A 66 20.91 0.26 5.71
CA THR A 66 20.26 1.18 4.76
C THR A 66 20.65 0.90 3.30
N GLU A 67 21.91 0.57 3.03
CA GLU A 67 22.40 0.21 1.70
C GLU A 67 21.88 -1.14 1.21
N GLU A 68 21.68 -2.10 2.13
CA GLU A 68 21.10 -3.41 1.83
C GLU A 68 19.60 -3.27 1.52
N HIS A 69 18.91 -2.37 2.23
CA HIS A 69 17.52 -2.03 1.97
C HIS A 69 17.34 -1.39 0.58
N VAL A 70 18.20 -0.44 0.20
CA VAL A 70 18.16 0.15 -1.16
C VAL A 70 18.42 -0.91 -2.23
N ARG A 71 19.44 -1.76 -2.07
CA ARG A 71 19.72 -2.87 -3.00
C ARG A 71 18.53 -3.83 -3.12
N PHE A 72 17.88 -4.16 -2.01
CA PHE A 72 16.69 -5.00 -2.05
C PHE A 72 15.52 -4.31 -2.78
N ALA A 73 15.37 -3.00 -2.62
CA ALA A 73 14.36 -2.24 -3.37
C ALA A 73 14.56 -2.29 -4.89
N GLU A 74 15.81 -2.26 -5.35
CA GLU A 74 16.17 -2.36 -6.77
C GLU A 74 15.73 -3.68 -7.42
N THR A 75 15.52 -4.75 -6.63
CA THR A 75 14.92 -6.02 -7.11
C THR A 75 13.55 -5.81 -7.74
N PHE A 76 12.79 -4.84 -7.21
CA PHE A 76 11.45 -4.52 -7.69
C PHE A 76 11.47 -3.40 -8.72
N GLY A 77 12.53 -2.59 -8.76
CA GLY A 77 12.91 -1.65 -9.81
C GLY A 77 13.41 -0.32 -9.25
N GLU A 78 13.42 0.75 -10.06
CA GLU A 78 14.03 2.03 -9.65
C GLU A 78 13.40 2.64 -8.39
N VAL A 79 14.25 3.14 -7.49
CA VAL A 79 13.84 3.78 -6.23
C VAL A 79 13.33 5.19 -6.50
N GLN A 80 12.09 5.46 -6.10
CA GLN A 80 11.48 6.76 -6.29
C GLN A 80 12.00 7.81 -5.30
N MET A 81 12.55 8.88 -5.86
CA MET A 81 12.87 10.11 -5.12
C MET A 81 11.62 11.01 -5.02
N GLY A 82 11.46 11.72 -3.89
CA GLY A 82 10.31 12.59 -3.61
C GLY A 82 9.33 12.06 -2.54
N GLY A 83 8.17 12.69 -2.41
CA GLY A 83 7.19 12.42 -1.35
C GLY A 83 7.35 13.33 -0.12
N THR A 84 6.45 13.17 0.86
CA THR A 84 6.31 14.08 2.02
C THR A 84 6.98 13.58 3.30
N ILE A 85 7.42 12.32 3.33
CA ILE A 85 8.04 11.71 4.51
C ILE A 85 9.53 12.14 4.59
N PRO A 86 10.04 12.50 5.79
CA PRO A 86 11.46 12.80 5.99
C PRO A 86 12.37 11.67 5.53
N ARG A 87 13.56 12.01 5.02
CA ARG A 87 14.58 11.06 4.54
C ARG A 87 15.80 11.05 5.44
N LEU A 88 16.59 9.97 5.41
CA LEU A 88 17.88 9.92 6.08
C LEU A 88 18.88 10.83 5.34
N GLU A 89 19.74 11.53 6.09
CA GLU A 89 20.74 12.42 5.48
C GLU A 89 21.82 11.62 4.73
N GLU A 90 22.28 10.50 5.30
CA GLU A 90 23.37 9.68 4.75
C GLU A 90 22.92 8.73 3.64
N GLN A 91 21.64 8.33 3.63
CA GLN A 91 21.02 7.48 2.60
C GLN A 91 19.67 8.07 2.17
N PRO A 92 19.65 9.10 1.31
CA PRO A 92 18.45 9.85 0.97
C PRO A 92 17.34 9.02 0.32
N GLU A 93 17.65 7.88 -0.27
CA GLU A 93 16.68 6.92 -0.82
C GLU A 93 15.70 6.42 0.26
N ILE A 94 16.15 6.34 1.51
CA ILE A 94 15.38 5.84 2.64
C ILE A 94 14.60 6.96 3.34
N LYS A 95 13.28 6.79 3.39
CA LYS A 95 12.36 7.57 4.22
C LYS A 95 12.37 7.03 5.65
N LYS A 96 12.38 7.93 6.64
CA LYS A 96 12.35 7.60 8.08
C LYS A 96 10.99 7.94 8.66
N GLN A 97 10.33 6.94 9.25
CA GLN A 97 9.07 7.10 9.97
C GLN A 97 9.27 6.77 11.45
N GLU A 98 9.36 7.80 12.30
CA GLU A 98 9.62 7.65 13.73
C GLU A 98 8.47 8.19 14.56
N TYR A 99 7.96 7.34 15.45
CA TYR A 99 6.90 7.65 16.39
C TYR A 99 7.42 7.55 17.81
N THR A 100 7.23 8.62 18.57
CA THR A 100 7.63 8.74 19.97
C THR A 100 6.40 9.02 20.83
N LYS A 101 6.59 9.08 22.15
CA LYS A 101 5.54 9.48 23.11
C LYS A 101 5.00 10.90 22.88
N GLN A 102 5.67 11.71 22.06
CA GLN A 102 5.24 13.07 21.68
C GLN A 102 4.49 13.11 20.34
N SER A 103 4.46 12.01 19.59
CA SER A 103 3.73 11.95 18.33
C SER A 103 2.23 12.05 18.58
N GLN A 104 1.58 13.05 17.96
CA GLN A 104 0.15 13.28 18.10
C GLN A 104 -0.70 12.37 17.22
N VAL A 105 -0.13 11.94 16.08
CA VAL A 105 -0.76 11.00 15.16
C VAL A 105 0.08 9.74 15.12
N THR A 106 -0.55 8.60 15.42
CA THR A 106 0.02 7.27 15.29
C THR A 106 -0.90 6.42 14.45
N GLY A 107 -0.34 5.82 13.40
CA GLY A 107 -1.10 5.07 12.41
C GLY A 107 -1.69 5.94 11.31
N ASP A 108 -2.43 5.29 10.42
CA ASP A 108 -3.06 5.94 9.28
C ASP A 108 -4.48 6.35 9.63
N VAL A 109 -4.87 7.51 9.12
CA VAL A 109 -6.22 8.04 9.32
C VAL A 109 -7.26 7.19 8.56
N ASN A 110 -6.89 6.66 7.38
CA ASN A 110 -7.80 5.98 6.47
C ASN A 110 -7.08 4.89 5.65
N MET A 111 -7.85 3.89 5.19
CA MET A 111 -7.37 2.85 4.25
C MET A 111 -7.00 3.51 2.91
N HIS A 112 -5.79 3.24 2.41
CA HIS A 112 -5.29 3.93 1.22
C HIS A 112 -4.25 3.16 0.41
N ALA A 113 -4.12 3.54 -0.86
CA ALA A 113 -2.94 3.27 -1.68
C ALA A 113 -2.09 4.54 -1.72
N ASP A 114 -0.78 4.39 -1.65
CA ASP A 114 0.17 5.50 -1.62
C ASP A 114 0.20 6.26 -2.94
N ASP A 115 0.48 7.56 -2.84
CA ASP A 115 0.83 8.44 -3.97
C ASP A 115 -0.17 8.43 -5.13
N THR A 116 -1.43 8.04 -4.89
CA THR A 116 -2.44 8.03 -5.96
C THR A 116 -2.82 9.44 -6.45
N PHE A 117 -2.33 10.49 -5.78
CA PHE A 117 -2.43 11.89 -6.17
C PHE A 117 -1.37 12.34 -7.19
N VAL A 118 -0.48 11.46 -7.66
CA VAL A 118 0.42 11.74 -8.80
C VAL A 118 0.02 10.93 -10.04
N GLU A 119 0.47 11.36 -11.23
CA GLU A 119 0.15 10.74 -12.52
C GLU A 119 0.65 9.29 -12.63
N ILE A 120 1.84 9.02 -12.07
CA ILE A 120 2.43 7.68 -12.03
C ILE A 120 2.64 7.31 -10.54
N PRO A 121 1.63 6.72 -9.89
CA PRO A 121 1.75 6.31 -8.49
C PRO A 121 2.83 5.24 -8.31
N SER A 122 3.40 5.20 -7.10
CA SER A 122 4.36 4.19 -6.65
C SER A 122 3.91 2.79 -7.06
N ARG A 123 4.81 2.00 -7.67
CA ARG A 123 4.53 0.60 -8.06
C ARG A 123 4.36 -0.28 -6.82
N CYS A 124 5.31 -0.21 -5.93
CA CYS A 124 5.38 -0.98 -4.71
C CYS A 124 6.07 -0.15 -3.65
N SER A 125 6.07 -0.64 -2.42
CA SER A 125 6.85 -0.04 -1.36
C SER A 125 7.40 -1.12 -0.45
N ILE A 126 8.53 -0.79 0.18
CA ILE A 126 9.26 -1.68 1.05
C ILE A 126 9.34 -1.00 2.41
N LEU A 127 9.01 -1.70 3.48
CA LEU A 127 9.03 -1.15 4.83
C LEU A 127 9.80 -2.09 5.74
N HIS A 128 10.87 -1.59 6.32
CA HIS A 128 11.66 -2.27 7.34
C HIS A 128 11.25 -1.78 8.73
N GLY A 129 10.71 -2.70 9.53
CA GLY A 129 10.33 -2.47 10.91
C GLY A 129 11.54 -2.51 11.85
N VAL A 130 12.36 -1.46 11.86
CA VAL A 130 13.60 -1.38 12.65
C VAL A 130 13.36 -1.58 14.15
N LYS A 131 12.35 -0.91 14.70
CA LYS A 131 11.98 -1.04 16.11
C LYS A 131 10.49 -0.96 16.32
N MET A 132 9.88 -2.06 16.73
CA MET A 132 8.44 -2.22 16.84
C MET A 132 7.99 -2.22 18.31
N PRO A 133 6.76 -1.72 18.59
CA PRO A 133 6.16 -1.88 19.90
C PRO A 133 5.88 -3.36 20.20
N LYS A 134 5.85 -3.74 21.48
CA LYS A 134 5.51 -5.12 21.89
C LYS A 134 4.08 -5.52 21.55
N ALA A 135 3.18 -4.55 21.39
CA ALA A 135 1.78 -4.73 21.03
C ALA A 135 1.24 -3.46 20.35
N GLY A 136 0.28 -3.64 19.45
CA GLY A 136 -0.29 -2.57 18.63
C GLY A 136 0.59 -2.17 17.46
N GLY A 137 0.08 -1.31 16.57
CA GLY A 137 0.80 -0.83 15.39
C GLY A 137 0.75 -1.76 14.18
N ASP A 138 -0.07 -2.80 14.24
CA ASP A 138 -0.31 -3.74 13.14
C ASP A 138 -0.71 -3.00 11.86
N THR A 139 -0.47 -3.65 10.72
CA THR A 139 -0.84 -3.11 9.41
C THR A 139 -1.75 -4.10 8.71
N LEU A 140 -2.87 -3.59 8.20
CA LEU A 140 -3.78 -4.34 7.35
C LEU A 140 -3.50 -4.01 5.89
N TRP A 141 -3.65 -5.01 5.03
CA TRP A 141 -3.73 -4.83 3.58
C TRP A 141 -5.05 -5.40 3.06
N VAL A 142 -5.55 -4.81 1.98
CA VAL A 142 -6.75 -5.24 1.27
C VAL A 142 -6.40 -5.58 -0.18
N ASN A 143 -6.94 -6.69 -0.66
CA ASN A 143 -6.85 -7.13 -2.05
C ASN A 143 -7.92 -6.43 -2.91
N CYS A 144 -7.49 -5.46 -3.72
CA CYS A 144 -8.40 -4.69 -4.58
C CYS A 144 -8.88 -5.48 -5.80
N GLU A 145 -8.19 -6.55 -6.21
CA GLU A 145 -8.63 -7.45 -7.30
C GLU A 145 -9.78 -8.34 -6.82
N ALA A 146 -9.64 -8.99 -5.67
CA ALA A 146 -10.69 -9.81 -5.07
C ALA A 146 -11.94 -8.98 -4.76
N ALA A 147 -11.75 -7.72 -4.32
CA ALA A 147 -12.85 -6.80 -4.13
C ALA A 147 -13.57 -6.48 -5.45
N TYR A 148 -12.86 -6.24 -6.55
CA TYR A 148 -13.47 -6.04 -7.87
C TYR A 148 -14.24 -7.29 -8.34
N ASP A 149 -13.64 -8.48 -8.24
CA ASP A 149 -14.27 -9.73 -8.68
C ASP A 149 -15.58 -10.03 -7.93
N ALA A 150 -15.67 -9.57 -6.69
CA ALA A 150 -16.85 -9.73 -5.84
C ALA A 150 -18.01 -8.77 -6.17
N LEU A 151 -17.78 -7.72 -6.99
CA LEU A 151 -18.86 -6.85 -7.47
C LEU A 151 -19.84 -7.62 -8.38
N SER A 152 -21.08 -7.17 -8.44
CA SER A 152 -22.05 -7.68 -9.42
C SER A 152 -21.68 -7.23 -10.83
N GLU A 153 -22.02 -8.02 -11.85
CA GLU A 153 -21.73 -7.66 -13.25
C GLU A 153 -22.27 -6.28 -13.64
N PRO A 154 -23.51 -5.86 -13.29
CA PRO A 154 -23.97 -4.50 -13.59
C PRO A 154 -23.13 -3.41 -12.92
N MET A 155 -22.57 -3.67 -11.74
CA MET A 155 -21.70 -2.72 -11.05
C MET A 155 -20.33 -2.63 -11.75
N LYS A 156 -19.81 -3.76 -12.25
CA LYS A 156 -18.58 -3.76 -13.05
C LYS A 156 -18.77 -2.95 -14.34
N GLU A 157 -19.85 -3.22 -15.09
CA GLU A 157 -20.18 -2.49 -16.32
C GLU A 157 -20.33 -0.98 -16.09
N PHE A 158 -20.97 -0.59 -14.98
CA PHE A 158 -21.15 0.81 -14.62
C PHE A 158 -19.83 1.51 -14.26
N LEU A 159 -18.95 0.85 -13.49
CA LEU A 159 -17.74 1.48 -12.93
C LEU A 159 -16.54 1.50 -13.87
N GLU A 160 -16.42 0.50 -14.76
CA GLU A 160 -15.27 0.36 -15.66
C GLU A 160 -14.95 1.59 -16.53
N PRO A 161 -15.91 2.29 -17.13
CA PRO A 161 -15.60 3.48 -17.92
C PRO A 161 -15.30 4.73 -17.08
N LEU A 162 -15.56 4.68 -15.75
CA LEU A 162 -15.47 5.86 -14.90
C LEU A 162 -14.03 6.17 -14.47
N ARG A 163 -13.79 7.46 -14.25
CA ARG A 163 -12.53 7.99 -13.72
C ARG A 163 -12.81 8.72 -12.42
N ALA A 164 -11.86 8.76 -11.51
CA ALA A 164 -11.94 9.49 -10.27
C ALA A 164 -10.80 10.50 -10.16
N GLU A 165 -11.09 11.66 -9.57
CA GLU A 165 -10.11 12.69 -9.25
C GLU A 165 -9.42 12.32 -7.92
N HIS A 166 -8.09 12.30 -7.94
CA HIS A 166 -7.22 12.09 -6.79
C HIS A 166 -6.47 13.38 -6.48
N ASN A 167 -6.59 13.85 -5.23
CA ASN A 167 -6.09 15.14 -4.83
C ASN A 167 -5.83 15.17 -3.31
N LEU A 168 -4.71 15.78 -2.90
CA LEU A 168 -4.39 15.99 -1.49
C LEU A 168 -5.35 16.95 -0.77
N SER A 169 -6.24 17.62 -1.51
CA SER A 169 -7.09 18.70 -0.99
C SER A 169 -8.20 18.24 -0.05
N ALA A 170 -8.80 17.07 -0.29
CA ALA A 170 -10.01 16.68 0.45
C ALA A 170 -9.77 16.45 1.94
N LYS A 171 -8.53 16.12 2.35
CA LYS A 171 -8.21 15.80 3.74
C LYS A 171 -6.85 16.36 4.19
N PHE A 172 -6.45 17.51 3.64
CA PHE A 172 -5.16 18.15 3.92
C PHE A 172 -4.83 18.29 5.42
N GLY A 173 -5.84 18.54 6.27
CA GLY A 173 -5.67 18.61 7.73
C GLY A 173 -5.29 17.29 8.41
N ASN A 174 -5.61 16.15 7.78
CA ASN A 174 -5.26 14.81 8.25
C ASN A 174 -3.88 14.35 7.76
N ILE A 175 -3.45 14.84 6.58
CA ILE A 175 -2.17 14.49 5.94
C ILE A 175 -1.01 15.35 6.49
N ALA A 176 -1.30 16.59 6.89
CA ALA A 176 -0.35 17.49 7.53
C ALA A 176 -0.93 18.12 8.81
N PRO A 177 -1.06 17.34 9.90
CA PRO A 177 -1.54 17.85 11.19
C PRO A 177 -0.65 19.02 11.66
N GLY A 178 -1.24 20.19 11.91
CA GLY A 178 -0.52 21.39 12.38
C GLY A 178 -0.02 22.34 11.29
N VAL A 179 -0.24 22.03 9.99
CA VAL A 179 -0.01 23.00 8.90
C VAL A 179 -1.27 23.85 8.71
N GLU A 180 -1.39 24.90 9.51
CA GLU A 180 -2.47 25.89 9.39
C GLU A 180 -2.18 26.98 8.36
N ASP A 181 -0.92 27.12 7.91
CA ASP A 181 -0.50 28.16 6.97
C ASP A 181 -1.15 27.98 5.58
N PRO A 182 -2.03 28.89 5.14
CA PRO A 182 -2.65 28.84 3.82
C PRO A 182 -1.63 28.89 2.66
N HIS A 183 -0.47 29.51 2.84
CA HIS A 183 0.56 29.59 1.80
C HIS A 183 1.24 28.24 1.55
N MET A 184 1.42 27.42 2.59
CA MET A 184 1.93 26.06 2.46
C MET A 184 0.93 25.13 1.78
N LYS A 185 -0.38 25.33 2.01
CA LYS A 185 -1.44 24.63 1.26
C LYS A 185 -1.35 24.91 -0.23
N VAL A 186 -1.26 26.18 -0.61
CA VAL A 186 -1.14 26.59 -2.03
C VAL A 186 0.10 25.96 -2.69
N LYS A 187 1.26 26.01 -2.05
CA LYS A 187 2.49 25.41 -2.61
C LYS A 187 2.38 23.91 -2.84
N ILE A 188 1.73 23.18 -1.93
CA ILE A 188 1.52 21.74 -2.08
C ILE A 188 0.55 21.46 -3.23
N PHE A 189 -0.50 22.26 -3.42
CA PHE A 189 -1.42 22.12 -4.56
C PHE A 189 -0.79 22.50 -5.90
N GLU A 190 0.10 23.49 -5.93
CA GLU A 190 0.88 23.81 -7.13
C GLU A 190 1.84 22.68 -7.49
N HIS A 191 2.39 21.99 -6.48
CA HIS A 191 3.32 20.88 -6.69
C HIS A 191 2.60 19.56 -7.03
N TYR A 192 1.40 19.35 -6.49
CA TYR A 192 0.56 18.17 -6.70
C TYR A 192 -0.84 18.61 -7.17
N PRO A 193 -0.98 18.99 -8.46
CA PRO A 193 -2.29 19.29 -9.02
C PRO A 193 -3.19 18.03 -8.99
N PRO A 194 -4.53 18.19 -9.01
CA PRO A 194 -5.44 17.06 -9.10
C PRO A 194 -5.11 16.19 -10.32
N VAL A 195 -5.12 14.88 -10.14
CA VAL A 195 -4.90 13.90 -11.21
C VAL A 195 -6.08 12.94 -11.31
N ASP A 196 -6.35 12.44 -12.50
CA ASP A 196 -7.46 11.51 -12.72
C ASP A 196 -6.93 10.10 -12.92
N HIS A 197 -7.52 9.13 -12.23
CA HIS A 197 -7.25 7.71 -12.42
C HIS A 197 -8.53 6.93 -12.75
N PRO A 198 -8.44 5.79 -13.45
CA PRO A 198 -9.60 4.90 -13.62
C PRO A 198 -10.16 4.45 -12.27
N VAL A 199 -11.48 4.43 -12.11
CA VAL A 199 -12.12 3.83 -10.91
C VAL A 199 -11.81 2.34 -10.84
N ILE A 200 -11.81 1.67 -11.98
CA ILE A 200 -11.34 0.29 -12.15
C ILE A 200 -10.05 0.31 -12.95
N ARG A 201 -8.94 -0.08 -12.32
CA ARG A 201 -7.60 -0.12 -12.94
C ARG A 201 -7.27 -1.54 -13.36
N THR A 202 -6.64 -1.70 -14.53
CA THR A 202 -6.01 -2.97 -14.91
C THR A 202 -4.56 -3.01 -14.40
N HIS A 203 -4.22 -4.03 -13.63
CA HIS A 203 -2.88 -4.27 -13.16
C HIS A 203 -1.95 -4.61 -14.34
N PRO A 204 -0.83 -3.88 -14.54
CA PRO A 204 -0.06 -3.95 -15.79
C PRO A 204 0.71 -5.26 -16.00
N VAL A 205 0.85 -6.10 -14.96
CA VAL A 205 1.57 -7.38 -15.05
C VAL A 205 0.60 -8.56 -15.05
N SER A 206 -0.31 -8.63 -14.07
CA SER A 206 -1.29 -9.73 -13.96
C SER A 206 -2.45 -9.61 -14.95
N GLY A 207 -2.70 -8.41 -15.50
CA GLY A 207 -3.85 -8.13 -16.37
C GLY A 207 -5.19 -8.12 -15.65
N ARG A 208 -5.20 -8.28 -14.32
CA ARG A 208 -6.42 -8.31 -13.51
C ARG A 208 -6.92 -6.91 -13.22
N LYS A 209 -8.23 -6.80 -12.96
CA LYS A 209 -8.89 -5.52 -12.65
C LYS A 209 -8.97 -5.32 -11.14
N CYS A 210 -8.73 -4.08 -10.69
CA CYS A 210 -8.71 -3.67 -9.30
C CYS A 210 -9.62 -2.44 -9.09
N ILE A 211 -10.30 -2.34 -7.96
CA ILE A 211 -10.89 -1.06 -7.53
C ILE A 211 -9.75 -0.10 -7.13
N PHE A 212 -9.67 1.08 -7.75
CA PHE A 212 -8.58 2.04 -7.60
C PHE A 212 -9.06 3.42 -7.12
N VAL A 213 -9.90 3.41 -6.07
CA VAL A 213 -10.31 4.59 -5.31
C VAL A 213 -9.99 4.38 -3.85
N ASN A 214 -9.65 5.42 -3.10
CA ASN A 214 -9.34 5.30 -1.68
C ASN A 214 -9.90 6.45 -0.83
N GLU A 215 -10.04 6.18 0.46
CA GLU A 215 -10.67 7.08 1.41
C GLU A 215 -9.80 8.31 1.76
N MET A 216 -8.52 8.29 1.41
CA MET A 216 -7.57 9.35 1.78
C MET A 216 -7.56 10.50 0.76
N VAL A 217 -7.45 10.19 -0.54
CA VAL A 217 -7.21 11.21 -1.58
C VAL A 217 -8.16 11.16 -2.77
N THR A 218 -9.08 10.19 -2.86
CA THR A 218 -10.10 10.21 -3.92
C THR A 218 -11.25 11.13 -3.55
N ASN A 219 -11.46 12.19 -4.35
CA ASN A 219 -12.40 13.25 -4.03
C ASN A 219 -13.78 13.04 -4.65
N ARG A 220 -13.81 12.66 -5.92
CA ARG A 220 -15.05 12.51 -6.70
C ARG A 220 -14.86 11.59 -7.90
N ILE A 221 -15.95 11.03 -8.38
CA ILE A 221 -16.03 10.31 -9.65
C ILE A 221 -16.45 11.30 -10.73
N ILE A 222 -15.65 11.37 -11.79
CA ILE A 222 -15.82 12.32 -12.89
C ILE A 222 -17.02 11.88 -13.74
N GLY A 223 -17.92 12.82 -14.00
CA GLY A 223 -19.12 12.60 -14.80
C GLY A 223 -20.36 12.18 -14.01
N LEU A 224 -20.24 11.96 -12.69
CA LEU A 224 -21.39 11.80 -11.80
C LEU A 224 -21.73 13.11 -11.08
N GLU A 225 -23.00 13.31 -10.73
CA GLU A 225 -23.39 14.43 -9.85
C GLU A 225 -22.77 14.25 -8.45
N PRO A 226 -22.54 15.33 -7.68
CA PRO A 226 -21.84 15.25 -6.39
C PRO A 226 -22.42 14.21 -5.41
N ASP A 227 -23.75 14.19 -5.25
CA ASP A 227 -24.43 13.26 -4.34
C ASP A 227 -24.32 11.80 -4.83
N GLU A 228 -24.33 11.58 -6.15
CA GLU A 228 -24.14 10.26 -6.76
C GLU A 228 -22.72 9.76 -6.55
N SER A 229 -21.73 10.62 -6.83
CA SER A 229 -20.31 10.35 -6.62
C SER A 229 -20.02 9.96 -5.18
N GLU A 230 -20.56 10.71 -4.21
CA GLU A 230 -20.39 10.41 -2.79
C GLU A 230 -20.94 9.03 -2.42
N VAL A 231 -22.17 8.71 -2.87
CA VAL A 231 -22.80 7.41 -2.59
C VAL A 231 -21.99 6.26 -3.18
N VAL A 232 -21.53 6.39 -4.43
CA VAL A 232 -20.74 5.35 -5.11
C VAL A 232 -19.36 5.18 -4.45
N LEU A 233 -18.66 6.28 -4.13
CA LEU A 233 -17.37 6.21 -3.44
C LEU A 233 -17.51 5.55 -2.07
N ASN A 234 -18.50 5.95 -1.27
CA ASN A 234 -18.74 5.36 0.04
C ASN A 234 -19.08 3.86 -0.05
N PHE A 235 -19.85 3.45 -1.07
CA PHE A 235 -20.10 2.03 -1.34
C PHE A 235 -18.79 1.28 -1.61
N LEU A 236 -17.94 1.79 -2.52
CA LEU A 236 -16.66 1.14 -2.87
C LEU A 236 -15.69 1.06 -1.69
N ILE A 237 -15.57 2.14 -0.91
CA ILE A 237 -14.71 2.19 0.28
C ILE A 237 -15.17 1.17 1.33
N ASN A 238 -16.48 1.10 1.61
CA ASN A 238 -17.04 0.14 2.56
C ASN A 238 -16.90 -1.31 2.06
N HIS A 239 -17.04 -1.52 0.75
CA HIS A 239 -16.81 -2.82 0.13
C HIS A 239 -15.37 -3.29 0.29
N LEU A 240 -14.38 -2.43 -0.01
CA LEU A 240 -12.96 -2.73 0.17
C LEU A 240 -12.59 -3.08 1.62
N LYS A 241 -13.27 -2.49 2.61
CA LYS A 241 -13.00 -2.73 4.04
C LYS A 241 -13.53 -4.07 4.57
N GLN A 242 -14.21 -4.88 3.74
CA GLN A 242 -14.70 -6.17 4.20
C GLN A 242 -13.53 -7.12 4.56
N PRO A 243 -13.57 -7.79 5.74
CA PRO A 243 -12.46 -8.64 6.20
C PRO A 243 -12.08 -9.78 5.26
N ILE A 244 -13.00 -10.23 4.41
CA ILE A 244 -12.74 -11.31 3.45
C ILE A 244 -11.65 -10.94 2.43
N PHE A 245 -11.46 -9.64 2.17
CA PHE A 245 -10.45 -9.14 1.24
C PHE A 245 -9.10 -8.83 1.89
N SER A 246 -8.95 -9.02 3.21
CA SER A 246 -7.79 -8.50 3.93
C SER A 246 -6.85 -9.57 4.49
N CYS A 247 -5.65 -9.11 4.84
CA CYS A 247 -4.73 -9.78 5.75
C CYS A 247 -4.21 -8.75 6.76
N ARG A 248 -3.61 -9.23 7.85
CA ARG A 248 -3.09 -8.39 8.93
C ARG A 248 -1.71 -8.90 9.33
N LEU A 249 -0.73 -8.01 9.32
CA LEU A 249 0.59 -8.29 9.87
C LEU A 249 0.68 -7.79 11.31
N HIS A 250 1.09 -8.69 12.20
CA HIS A 250 1.63 -8.31 13.49
C HIS A 250 3.14 -8.09 13.37
N TRP A 251 3.61 -6.89 13.67
CA TRP A 251 5.00 -6.50 13.47
C TRP A 251 5.94 -7.11 14.51
N GLU A 252 7.12 -7.51 14.06
CA GLU A 252 8.26 -7.87 14.89
C GLU A 252 9.47 -7.03 14.46
N ASP A 253 10.43 -6.79 15.36
CA ASP A 253 11.68 -6.11 15.02
C ASP A 253 12.34 -6.81 13.82
N ASN A 254 12.87 -6.04 12.88
CA ASN A 254 13.49 -6.53 11.64
C ASN A 254 12.56 -7.30 10.69
N THR A 255 11.24 -7.14 10.83
CA THR A 255 10.33 -7.56 9.77
C THR A 255 10.45 -6.60 8.59
N VAL A 256 10.61 -7.14 7.38
CA VAL A 256 10.58 -6.38 6.12
C VAL A 256 9.32 -6.76 5.35
N VAL A 257 8.65 -5.77 4.77
CA VAL A 257 7.41 -5.96 4.03
C VAL A 257 7.55 -5.33 2.66
N VAL A 258 7.14 -6.02 1.61
CA VAL A 258 7.00 -5.47 0.26
C VAL A 258 5.54 -5.59 -0.15
N TRP A 259 4.89 -4.51 -0.59
CA TRP A 259 3.52 -4.58 -1.11
C TRP A 259 3.38 -3.95 -2.49
N ASP A 260 2.50 -4.53 -3.29
CA ASP A 260 2.09 -4.00 -4.59
C ASP A 260 1.04 -2.91 -4.40
N ASN A 261 1.47 -1.66 -4.55
CA ASN A 261 0.62 -0.49 -4.37
C ASN A 261 -0.38 -0.28 -5.53
N ARG A 262 -0.25 -1.06 -6.61
CA ARG A 262 -1.17 -1.00 -7.77
C ARG A 262 -2.41 -1.87 -7.56
N ALA A 263 -2.33 -2.86 -6.67
CA ALA A 263 -3.39 -3.85 -6.43
C ALA A 263 -3.84 -3.94 -4.97
N THR A 264 -3.23 -3.16 -4.06
CA THR A 264 -3.59 -3.17 -2.64
C THR A 264 -3.88 -1.79 -2.08
N GLN A 265 -4.61 -1.77 -0.98
CA GLN A 265 -4.64 -0.64 -0.04
C GLN A 265 -4.20 -1.13 1.34
N HIS A 266 -3.76 -0.22 2.19
CA HIS A 266 -3.30 -0.53 3.52
C HIS A 266 -3.73 0.50 4.57
N GLN A 267 -3.67 0.07 5.83
CA GLN A 267 -3.92 0.90 6.99
C GLN A 267 -3.08 0.44 8.18
N VAL A 268 -2.28 1.35 8.72
CA VAL A 268 -1.60 1.17 10.01
C VAL A 268 -2.55 1.48 11.17
N LEU A 269 -2.68 0.56 12.12
CA LEU A 269 -3.46 0.78 13.33
C LEU A 269 -2.73 1.70 14.30
N GLY A 270 -3.44 2.69 14.83
CA GLY A 270 -2.92 3.70 15.75
C GLY A 270 -2.87 3.30 17.23
N ASP A 271 -2.95 2.02 17.55
CA ASP A 271 -3.18 1.46 18.88
C ASP A 271 -1.90 1.19 19.70
N PHE A 272 -0.80 1.89 19.40
CA PHE A 272 0.51 1.65 20.02
C PHE A 272 1.07 2.79 20.87
N GLN A 273 0.41 3.95 20.96
CA GLN A 273 0.85 5.02 21.88
C GLN A 273 0.82 4.55 23.34
N PRO A 274 1.81 4.92 24.18
CA PRO A 274 2.95 5.82 23.92
C PRO A 274 4.24 5.11 23.46
N SER A 275 4.13 3.88 22.95
CA SER A 275 5.27 3.05 22.59
C SER A 275 6.06 3.65 21.42
N TYR A 276 7.37 3.45 21.47
CA TYR A 276 8.27 3.82 20.38
C TYR A 276 8.07 2.90 19.17
N ARG A 277 8.06 3.49 17.97
CA ARG A 277 8.07 2.76 16.70
C ARG A 277 8.98 3.46 15.69
N LEU A 278 9.84 2.71 15.03
CA LEU A 278 10.71 3.20 13.96
C LEU A 278 10.60 2.28 12.75
N ASN A 279 10.16 2.84 11.62
CA ASN A 279 10.23 2.20 10.31
C ASN A 279 11.20 2.97 9.40
N GLN A 280 11.75 2.24 8.44
CA GLN A 280 12.45 2.79 7.27
C GLN A 280 11.72 2.32 6.01
N ARG A 281 11.48 3.20 5.04
CA ARG A 281 10.71 2.95 3.81
C ARG A 281 11.46 3.38 2.56
#